data_AF-A0A1M7U6S8-F1
#
_entry.id   AF-A0A1M7U6S8-F1
#
_cell.length_a   1.000
_cell.length_b   1.000
_cell.length_c   1.000
_cell.angle_alpha   90.00
_cell.angle_beta   90.00
_cell.angle_gamma   90.00
#
_symmetry.space_group_name_H-M   'P 1'
#
loop_
_entity.id
_entity.type
_entity.pdbx_description
1 polymer ?
#
loop_
_entity_poly.entity_id
_entity_poly.type
_entity_poly.pdbx_seq_one_letter_code
_entity_poly.pdbx_strand_id
1 'polypeptide(L)' 'YLNDIEHDRRSPSSSHLIREFSGILNIPEDYLFALAGRLPDDLRREASDPEKVVRAFANFRKTLKE' A
#
# COMPACT_ATOMS: atom_id res chain seq x y z
N TYR A 1 -19.11 7.65 7.48
CA TYR A 1 -17.87 6.91 7.16
C TYR A 1 -16.93 6.86 8.36
N LEU A 2 -16.23 7.95 8.75
CA LEU A 2 -15.38 7.96 9.96
C LEU A 2 -16.16 7.59 11.24
N ASN A 3 -17.33 8.20 11.43
CA ASN A 3 -18.28 7.88 12.51
C ASN A 3 -18.76 6.40 12.51
N ASP A 4 -18.67 5.68 11.39
CA ASP A 4 -19.02 4.26 11.35
C ASP A 4 -17.84 3.36 11.71
N ILE A 5 -16.62 3.81 11.40
CA ILE A 5 -15.37 3.15 11.79
C ILE A 5 -15.18 3.26 13.30
N GLU A 6 -15.40 4.44 13.87
CA GLU A 6 -15.28 4.70 15.31
C GLU A 6 -16.26 3.91 16.17
N HIS A 7 -17.37 3.47 15.58
CA HIS A 7 -18.41 2.68 16.25
C HIS A 7 -18.40 1.21 15.82
N ASP A 8 -17.32 0.73 15.19
CA ASP A 8 -17.18 -0.64 14.66
C ASP A 8 -18.31 -1.10 13.72
N ARG A 9 -19.05 -0.15 13.14
CA ARG A 9 -20.13 -0.41 12.17
C ARG A 9 -19.59 -0.68 10.76
N ARG A 10 -18.33 -0.34 10.51
CA ARG A 10 -17.62 -0.61 9.25
C ARG A 10 -16.12 -0.73 9.50
N SER A 11 -15.50 -1.82 9.05
CA SER A 11 -14.04 -1.96 9.01
C SER A 11 -13.51 -1.47 7.65
N PRO A 12 -12.78 -0.35 7.59
CA PRO A 12 -12.19 0.11 6.35
C PRO A 12 -11.06 -0.84 5.94
N SER A 13 -10.89 -1.10 4.65
CA SER A 13 -9.70 -1.84 4.21
C SER A 13 -8.45 -1.00 4.51
N SER A 14 -7.35 -1.65 4.90
CA SER A 14 -6.12 -0.92 5.20
C SER A 14 -5.63 -0.11 4.00
N SER A 15 -5.84 -0.60 2.77
CA SER A 15 -5.54 0.12 1.53
C SER A 15 -6.36 1.41 1.38
N HIS A 16 -7.64 1.39 1.78
CA HIS A 16 -8.48 2.58 1.76
C HIS A 16 -7.98 3.65 2.75
N LEU A 17 -7.62 3.26 3.99
CA LEU A 17 -7.06 4.20 4.96
C LEU A 17 -5.72 4.81 4.49
N ILE A 18 -4.86 4.00 3.87
CA ILE A 18 -3.57 4.48 3.33
C ILE A 18 -3.78 5.58 2.27
N ARG A 19 -4.78 5.43 1.39
CA ARG A 19 -5.15 6.44 0.37
C ARG A 19 -5.66 7.73 0.99
N GLU A 20 -6.57 7.63 1.97
CA GLU A 20 -7.08 8.81 2.67
C GLU A 20 -5.94 9.55 3.40
N PHE A 21 -5.03 8.82 4.05
CA PHE A 21 -3.86 9.42 4.70
C PHE A 21 -2.91 10.07 3.70
N SER A 22 -2.69 9.47 2.53
CA SER A 22 -1.87 10.08 1.48
C SER A 22 -2.41 11.45 1.08
N GLY A 23 -3.72 11.55 0.84
CA GLY A 23 -4.37 12.81 0.45
C GLY A 23 -4.36 13.86 1.56
N ILE A 24 -4.64 13.47 2.81
CA ILE A 24 -4.73 14.42 3.94
C ILE A 24 -3.34 14.90 4.39
N LEU A 25 -2.38 13.99 4.48
CA LEU A 25 -1.04 14.28 5.00
C LEU A 25 -0.07 14.75 3.90
N ASN A 26 -0.49 14.69 2.64
CA ASN A 26 0.34 14.97 1.47
C ASN A 26 1.64 14.14 1.45
N ILE A 27 1.53 12.86 1.86
CA ILE A 27 2.62 11.88 1.85
C ILE A 27 2.37 10.93 0.67
N PRO A 28 3.40 10.56 -0.13
CA PRO A 28 3.21 9.64 -1.24
C PRO A 28 2.59 8.30 -0.81
N GLU A 29 1.54 7.87 -1.50
CA GLU A 29 0.82 6.61 -1.24
C GLU A 29 1.77 5.40 -1.22
N ASP A 30 2.68 5.30 -2.20
CA ASP A 30 3.67 4.22 -2.30
C ASP A 30 4.57 4.12 -1.07
N TYR A 31 4.94 5.26 -0.49
CA TYR A 31 5.76 5.29 0.72
C TYR A 31 4.97 4.78 1.94
N LEU A 32 3.70 5.16 2.06
CA LEU A 32 2.82 4.66 3.12
C LEU A 32 2.55 3.15 3.00
N PHE A 33 2.39 2.63 1.78
CA PHE A 33 2.30 1.18 1.56
C PHE A 33 3.58 0.44 1.94
N ALA A 34 4.74 1.00 1.61
CA ALA A 34 6.03 0.45 2.02
C ALA A 34 6.16 0.41 3.56
N LEU A 35 5.79 1.49 4.27
CA LEU A 35 5.76 1.53 5.74
C LEU A 35 4.80 0.50 6.35
N ALA A 36 3.64 0.30 5.71
CA ALA A 36 2.65 -0.68 6.14
C ALA A 36 3.05 -2.14 5.84
N GLY A 37 4.13 -2.37 5.09
CA GLY A 37 4.56 -3.71 4.66
C GLY A 37 3.55 -4.40 3.74
N ARG A 38 2.81 -3.63 2.92
CA ARG A 38 1.73 -4.13 2.07
C ARG A 38 1.88 -3.66 0.63
N LEU A 39 1.40 -4.49 -0.30
CA LEU A 39 1.24 -4.10 -1.69
C LEU A 39 -0.12 -3.40 -1.88
N PRO A 40 -0.21 -2.34 -2.71
CA PRO A 40 -1.46 -1.76 -3.18
C PRO A 40 -2.39 -2.83 -3.80
N ASP A 41 -3.71 -2.62 -3.69
CA ASP A 41 -4.71 -3.60 -4.12
C ASP A 41 -4.66 -3.85 -5.64
N ASP A 42 -4.36 -2.82 -6.42
CA ASP A 42 -4.15 -2.89 -7.87
C ASP A 42 -2.89 -3.70 -8.21
N LEU A 43 -1.78 -3.46 -7.50
CA LEU A 43 -0.54 -4.23 -7.69
C LEU A 43 -0.65 -5.67 -7.20
N ARG A 44 -1.45 -5.96 -6.17
CA ARG A 44 -1.72 -7.34 -5.72
C ARG A 44 -2.34 -8.20 -6.83
N ARG A 45 -3.18 -7.61 -7.69
CA ARG A 45 -3.82 -8.33 -8.80
C ARG A 45 -2.83 -8.58 -9.94
N GLU A 46 -1.93 -7.62 -10.17
CA GLU A 46 -0.86 -7.68 -11.18
C GLU A 46 0.31 -8.60 -10.78
N ALA A 47 0.43 -8.93 -9.50
CA ALA A 47 1.45 -9.82 -8.94
C ALA A 47 1.17 -11.32 -9.22
N SER A 48 0.65 -11.64 -10.40
CA SER A 48 0.33 -13.01 -10.83
C SER A 48 1.54 -13.74 -11.45
N ASP A 49 2.53 -13.01 -11.95
CA ASP A 49 3.76 -13.54 -12.54
C ASP A 49 4.92 -13.52 -11.51
N PRO A 50 5.36 -14.71 -11.03
CA PRO A 50 6.44 -14.80 -10.04
C PRO A 50 7.76 -14.18 -10.50
N GLU A 51 8.16 -14.32 -11.77
CA GLU A 51 9.44 -13.81 -12.26
C GLU A 51 9.44 -12.27 -12.28
N LYS A 52 8.33 -11.68 -12.72
CA LYS A 52 8.13 -10.23 -12.72
C LYS A 52 8.20 -9.66 -11.31
N VAL A 53 7.58 -10.34 -10.34
CA VAL A 53 7.61 -9.92 -8.92
C VAL A 53 9.02 -10.00 -8.35
N VAL A 54 9.74 -11.11 -8.55
CA VAL A 54 11.12 -11.27 -8.06
C VAL A 54 12.04 -10.18 -8.65
N ARG A 55 11.93 -9.90 -9.94
CA ARG A 55 12.70 -8.84 -10.60
C ARG A 55 12.39 -7.45 -10.04
N ALA A 56 11.11 -7.15 -9.79
CA ALA A 56 10.71 -5.88 -9.19
C ALA A 56 11.33 -5.69 -7.79
N PHE A 57 11.28 -6.72 -6.93
CA PHE A 57 11.90 -6.66 -5.61
C PHE A 57 13.44 -6.58 -5.67
N ALA A 58 14.08 -7.20 -6.67
CA ALA A 58 15.53 -7.05 -6.86
C ALA A 58 15.91 -5.59 -7.17
N ASN A 59 15.18 -4.93 -8.07
CA ASN A 59 15.38 -3.52 -8.40
C ASN A 59 15.11 -2.61 -7.19
N PHE A 60 14.04 -2.88 -6.45
CA PHE A 60 13.73 -2.16 -5.21
C PHE A 60 14.89 -2.24 -4.19
N ARG A 61 15.40 -3.45 -3.94
CA ARG A 61 16.55 -3.65 -3.03
C ARG A 61 17.82 -2.97 -3.50
N LYS A 62 18.07 -2.96 -4.81
CA LYS A 62 19.22 -2.24 -5.39
C LYS A 62 19.10 -0.75 -5.11
N THR A 63 17.95 -0.17 -5.44
CA THR A 63 17.68 1.27 -5.29
C THR A 63 17.81 1.76 -3.84
N LEU A 64 17.41 0.95 -2.85
CA LEU A 64 17.52 1.32 -1.43
C LEU A 64 18.91 1.13 -0.80
N LYS A 65 19.81 0.41 -1.48
CA LYS A 65 21.18 0.13 -0.99
C LYS A 65 22.24 0.99 -1.67
N GLU A 66 21.87 1.71 -2.72
CA GLU A 66 22.68 2.75 -3.36
C GLU A 66 22.57 4.06 -2.55
#